data_AF-A0A9R1BXK4-F1
#
_entry.id   AF-A0A9R1BXK4-F1
#
_cell.length_a   1.000
_cell.length_b   1.000
_cell.length_c   1.000
_cell.angle_alpha   90.00
_cell.angle_beta   90.00
_cell.angle_gamma   90.00
#
_symmetry.space_group_name_H-M   'P 1'
#
loop_
_entity.id
_entity.type
_entity.pdbx_description
1 polymer ?
#
loop_
_entity_poly.entity_id
_entity_poly.type
_entity_poly.pdbx_seq_one_letter_code
_entity_poly.pdbx_strand_id
1 'polypeptide(L)'
;MMLNDRIQSLRGLQSALRKAEEYLVSIPEDTPSSEFNHRFQELGLEKGWGDTAKRVHDTIHLLLDLLEAPDPASLEKFLGTIPMMFNVVILSPHGYFAQSNVLGYPDTGGQVVYILDQVRALENEMLLRIKQQGLDITPKILIVTRLLPDAVGTTCGQRLEKVIGTEHTDILRVPFRTENGILRKWISRFDVWPYLETYTEDVANELMREMQTKPDLIIGNYSDGNLVATLLAHKLGVTQCTIAHALEKTKYPNSDIYLDKFDSQYHFSCQFTADLIAMNHTDFIITSTFQEIAGSKDSVGQYESHIAFTLPDLYRVVHGIDVFDPKFNIVSPGADMTVYFPYTETDKRLTAFHSEIEELLYSDVENDEHKFVLKDRNKPIIFSMARLDRVKNMTGLVEMYGKNAHLKDLANLVIVAGDHGKESKDREEQAEFKRMYSLIEEYKLKGHIRWISAQMNRVRNGELYRYICDTKGAFVQPAFYEAFGLTVIEAMTCGLPTIATCHGGPAEIIVNRRYPGQLL
;
A
#
# COMPACT_ATOMS: atom_id res chain seq x y z
N MET A 1 -18.62 -17.02 -20.57
CA MET A 1 -19.06 -15.61 -20.67
C MET A 1 -18.68 -15.10 -22.05
N MET A 2 -19.28 -13.98 -22.47
CA MET A 2 -19.02 -13.30 -23.76
C MET A 2 -19.46 -14.10 -24.99
N LEU A 3 -18.75 -15.16 -25.36
CA LEU A 3 -18.99 -15.96 -26.57
C LEU A 3 -19.21 -17.43 -26.20
N ASN A 4 -20.07 -18.13 -26.94
CA ASN A 4 -20.21 -19.59 -26.84
C ASN A 4 -19.70 -20.32 -28.08
N ASP A 5 -19.76 -21.65 -28.05
CA ASP A 5 -19.22 -22.54 -29.06
C ASP A 5 -19.89 -22.44 -30.45
N ARG A 6 -20.90 -21.59 -30.64
CA ARG A 6 -21.45 -21.31 -31.98
C ARG A 6 -20.51 -20.43 -32.81
N ILE A 7 -19.66 -19.62 -32.17
CA ILE A 7 -18.72 -18.74 -32.84
C ILE A 7 -17.38 -19.46 -33.00
N GLN A 8 -17.13 -19.97 -34.21
CA GLN A 8 -15.92 -20.76 -34.53
C GLN A 8 -14.95 -20.03 -35.48
N SER A 9 -15.26 -18.81 -35.91
CA SER A 9 -14.40 -18.02 -36.80
C SER A 9 -14.65 -16.52 -36.65
N LEU A 10 -13.65 -15.71 -37.02
CA LEU A 10 -13.76 -14.24 -37.03
C LEU A 10 -14.91 -13.75 -37.92
N ARG A 11 -15.15 -14.39 -39.08
CA ARG A 11 -16.29 -14.04 -39.95
C ARG A 11 -17.62 -14.36 -39.27
N GLY A 12 -17.70 -15.49 -38.55
CA GLY A 12 -18.87 -15.86 -37.76
C GLY A 12 -19.14 -14.85 -36.64
N LEU A 13 -18.09 -14.44 -35.92
CA LEU A 13 -18.15 -13.41 -34.88
C LEU A 13 -18.66 -12.09 -35.44
N GLN A 14 -18.04 -11.58 -36.50
CA GLN A 14 -18.44 -10.31 -37.11
C GLN A 14 -19.89 -10.34 -37.60
N SER A 15 -20.35 -11.47 -38.16
CA SER A 15 -21.75 -11.64 -38.56
C SER A 15 -22.70 -11.63 -37.37
N ALA A 16 -22.35 -12.29 -36.27
CA ALA A 16 -23.16 -12.31 -35.06
C ALA A 16 -23.25 -10.93 -34.39
N LEU A 17 -22.13 -10.22 -34.28
CA LEU A 17 -22.05 -8.88 -33.69
C LEU A 17 -22.89 -7.88 -34.49
N ARG A 18 -22.80 -7.84 -35.82
CA ARG A 18 -23.62 -6.94 -36.66
C ARG A 18 -25.13 -7.21 -36.51
N LYS A 19 -25.54 -8.49 -36.47
CA LYS A 19 -26.95 -8.87 -36.23
C LYS A 19 -27.44 -8.46 -34.83
N ALA A 20 -26.57 -8.55 -33.83
CA ALA A 20 -26.88 -8.12 -32.48
C ALA A 20 -27.03 -6.59 -32.41
N GLU A 21 -26.10 -5.85 -33.02
CA GLU A 21 -26.15 -4.37 -33.12
C GLU A 21 -27.44 -3.89 -33.81
N GLU A 22 -27.80 -4.44 -34.97
CA GLU A 22 -29.05 -4.12 -35.68
C GLU A 22 -30.30 -4.34 -34.81
N TYR A 23 -30.31 -5.42 -34.00
CA TYR A 23 -31.42 -5.68 -33.09
C TYR A 23 -31.45 -4.71 -31.91
N LEU A 24 -30.30 -4.36 -31.32
CA LEU A 24 -30.23 -3.46 -30.17
C LEU A 24 -30.72 -2.05 -30.52
N VAL A 25 -30.47 -1.58 -31.76
CA VAL A 25 -31.01 -0.31 -32.26
C VAL A 25 -32.53 -0.31 -32.40
N SER A 26 -33.15 -1.50 -32.49
CA SER A 26 -34.61 -1.65 -32.64
C SER A 26 -35.40 -1.64 -31.32
N ILE A 27 -34.72 -1.67 -30.18
CA ILE A 27 -35.34 -1.72 -28.84
C ILE A 27 -34.94 -0.48 -28.00
N PRO A 28 -35.70 -0.12 -26.94
CA PRO A 28 -35.33 0.97 -26.04
C PRO A 28 -33.95 0.79 -25.39
N GLU A 29 -33.18 1.88 -25.26
CA GLU A 29 -31.81 1.89 -24.71
C GLU A 29 -31.71 1.32 -23.28
N ASP A 30 -32.77 1.51 -22.48
CA ASP A 30 -32.90 1.09 -21.09
C ASP A 30 -33.41 -0.34 -20.92
N THR A 31 -33.71 -1.05 -22.01
CA THR A 31 -34.17 -2.44 -21.98
C THR A 31 -33.14 -3.31 -21.25
N PRO A 32 -33.52 -4.03 -20.18
CA PRO A 32 -32.61 -4.93 -19.45
C PRO A 32 -32.13 -6.08 -20.31
N SER A 33 -30.86 -6.48 -20.17
CA SER A 33 -30.28 -7.58 -20.96
C SER A 33 -30.98 -8.93 -20.72
N SER A 34 -31.60 -9.11 -19.56
CA SER A 34 -32.44 -10.28 -19.25
C SER A 34 -33.57 -10.51 -20.27
N GLU A 35 -34.10 -9.46 -20.91
CA GLU A 35 -35.21 -9.57 -21.87
C GLU A 35 -34.78 -10.11 -23.24
N PHE A 36 -33.52 -9.94 -23.62
CA PHE A 36 -33.01 -10.36 -24.94
C PHE A 36 -31.86 -11.38 -24.91
N ASN A 37 -31.42 -11.81 -23.72
CA ASN A 37 -30.34 -12.80 -23.56
C ASN A 37 -30.58 -14.09 -24.35
N HIS A 38 -31.81 -14.63 -24.40
CA HIS A 38 -32.09 -15.86 -25.14
C HIS A 38 -31.78 -15.71 -26.64
N ARG A 39 -32.18 -14.58 -27.23
CA ARG A 39 -31.91 -14.26 -28.64
C ARG A 39 -30.40 -14.11 -28.89
N PHE A 40 -29.68 -13.52 -27.94
CA PHE A 40 -28.22 -13.37 -28.03
C PHE A 40 -27.49 -14.71 -27.98
N GLN A 41 -27.94 -15.62 -27.12
CA GLN A 41 -27.38 -16.98 -27.03
C GLN A 41 -27.52 -17.76 -28.35
N GLU A 42 -28.63 -17.59 -29.07
CA GLU A 42 -28.82 -18.15 -30.41
C GLU A 42 -27.81 -17.61 -31.43
N LEU A 43 -27.41 -16.33 -31.31
CA LEU A 43 -26.36 -15.69 -32.10
C LEU A 43 -24.95 -16.09 -31.66
N GLY A 44 -24.81 -16.76 -30.52
CA GLY A 44 -23.52 -17.16 -29.95
C GLY A 44 -22.93 -16.18 -28.93
N LEU A 45 -23.72 -15.22 -28.46
CA LEU A 45 -23.34 -14.21 -27.47
C LEU A 45 -23.91 -14.57 -26.10
N GLU A 46 -23.04 -14.80 -25.12
CA GLU A 46 -23.40 -15.07 -23.73
C GLU A 46 -23.44 -13.77 -22.91
N LYS A 47 -23.86 -13.85 -21.64
CA LYS A 47 -23.82 -12.70 -20.71
C LYS A 47 -22.41 -12.11 -20.55
N GLY A 48 -22.36 -10.83 -20.16
CA GLY A 48 -21.12 -10.08 -19.87
C GLY A 48 -20.88 -8.87 -20.77
N TRP A 49 -21.78 -8.55 -21.70
CA TRP A 49 -21.66 -7.38 -22.59
C TRP A 49 -22.26 -6.09 -22.02
N GLY A 50 -23.15 -6.21 -21.02
CA GLY A 50 -23.91 -5.10 -20.46
C GLY A 50 -25.19 -5.54 -19.74
N ASP A 51 -25.65 -4.71 -18.82
CA ASP A 51 -26.93 -4.83 -18.11
C ASP A 51 -28.14 -4.28 -18.91
N THR A 52 -27.88 -3.40 -19.87
CA THR A 52 -28.88 -2.63 -20.64
C THR A 52 -28.57 -2.69 -22.13
N ALA A 53 -29.58 -2.55 -22.99
CA ALA A 53 -29.41 -2.57 -24.44
C ALA A 53 -28.37 -1.57 -24.92
N LYS A 54 -28.36 -0.35 -24.36
CA LYS A 54 -27.34 0.67 -24.66
C LYS A 54 -25.92 0.19 -24.37
N ARG A 55 -25.69 -0.37 -23.18
CA ARG A 55 -24.35 -0.79 -22.78
C ARG A 55 -23.87 -1.99 -23.59
N VAL A 56 -24.76 -2.94 -23.84
CA VAL A 56 -24.47 -4.08 -24.73
C VAL A 56 -24.11 -3.57 -26.14
N HIS A 57 -24.84 -2.59 -26.65
CA HIS A 57 -24.56 -1.97 -27.94
C HIS A 57 -23.17 -1.34 -27.95
N ASP A 58 -22.86 -0.49 -26.97
CA ASP A 58 -21.56 0.19 -26.87
C ASP A 58 -20.39 -0.82 -26.80
N THR A 59 -20.52 -1.89 -26.02
CA THR A 59 -19.48 -2.94 -25.92
C THR A 59 -19.31 -3.71 -27.23
N ILE A 60 -20.41 -4.05 -27.90
CA ILE A 60 -20.37 -4.72 -29.22
C ILE A 60 -19.77 -3.82 -30.28
N HIS A 61 -20.14 -2.55 -30.29
CA HIS A 61 -19.63 -1.56 -31.22
C HIS A 61 -18.12 -1.40 -31.09
N LEU A 62 -17.60 -1.31 -29.86
CA LEU A 62 -16.15 -1.29 -29.61
C LEU A 62 -15.43 -2.51 -30.18
N LEU A 63 -16.02 -3.71 -30.05
CA LEU A 63 -15.41 -4.92 -30.62
C LEU A 63 -15.48 -4.93 -32.16
N LEU A 64 -16.56 -4.41 -32.75
CA LEU A 64 -16.67 -4.27 -34.20
C LEU A 64 -15.62 -3.29 -34.74
N ASP A 65 -15.43 -2.14 -34.08
CA ASP A 65 -14.39 -1.17 -34.41
C ASP A 65 -13.01 -1.81 -34.34
N LEU A 66 -12.72 -2.58 -33.28
CA LEU A 66 -11.44 -3.28 -33.14
C LEU A 66 -11.21 -4.35 -34.22
N LEU A 67 -12.26 -4.99 -34.73
CA LEU A 67 -12.16 -5.96 -35.82
C LEU A 67 -11.97 -5.29 -37.19
N GLU A 68 -12.33 -4.02 -37.34
CA GLU A 68 -12.25 -3.27 -38.59
C GLU A 68 -11.00 -2.39 -38.66
N ALA A 69 -10.75 -1.59 -37.62
CA ALA A 69 -9.64 -0.67 -37.49
C ALA A 69 -9.19 -0.55 -36.02
N PRO A 70 -8.32 -1.45 -35.53
CA PRO A 70 -7.87 -1.41 -34.14
C PRO A 70 -7.04 -0.17 -33.83
N ASP A 71 -7.37 0.50 -32.72
CA ASP A 71 -6.59 1.60 -32.15
C ASP A 71 -6.40 1.41 -30.62
N PRO A 72 -5.37 2.04 -30.02
CA PRO A 72 -5.06 1.84 -28.61
C PRO A 72 -6.19 2.23 -27.64
N ALA A 73 -6.93 3.31 -27.92
CA ALA A 73 -7.96 3.80 -27.00
C ALA A 73 -9.19 2.87 -27.00
N SER A 74 -9.59 2.40 -28.18
CA SER A 74 -10.67 1.40 -28.29
C SER A 74 -10.28 0.07 -27.66
N LEU A 75 -9.02 -0.34 -27.80
CA LEU A 75 -8.51 -1.58 -27.22
C LEU A 75 -8.52 -1.52 -25.69
N GLU A 76 -8.00 -0.44 -25.11
CA GLU A 76 -8.02 -0.20 -23.67
C GLU A 76 -9.45 -0.18 -23.14
N LYS A 77 -10.34 0.57 -23.77
CA LYS A 77 -11.74 0.67 -23.35
C LYS A 77 -12.45 -0.67 -23.43
N PHE A 78 -12.26 -1.43 -24.51
CA PHE A 78 -12.86 -2.75 -24.65
C PHE A 78 -12.33 -3.71 -23.59
N LEU A 79 -11.01 -3.88 -23.47
CA LEU A 79 -10.42 -4.79 -22.47
C LEU A 79 -10.82 -4.41 -21.05
N GLY A 80 -10.88 -3.11 -20.73
CA GLY A 80 -11.35 -2.60 -19.44
C GLY A 80 -12.85 -2.79 -19.17
N THR A 81 -13.64 -3.15 -20.17
CA THR A 81 -15.06 -3.52 -19.99
C THR A 81 -15.27 -5.01 -19.79
N ILE A 82 -14.35 -5.87 -20.26
CA ILE A 82 -14.51 -7.32 -20.16
C ILE A 82 -14.55 -7.72 -18.68
N PRO A 83 -15.60 -8.43 -18.23
CA PRO A 83 -15.70 -8.87 -16.85
C PRO A 83 -14.73 -10.04 -16.60
N MET A 84 -13.51 -9.72 -16.18
CA MET A 84 -12.44 -10.69 -15.91
C MET A 84 -12.15 -10.88 -14.42
N MET A 85 -12.50 -9.88 -13.60
CA MET A 85 -11.99 -9.73 -12.25
C MET A 85 -13.06 -10.06 -11.21
N PHE A 86 -13.07 -11.29 -10.69
CA PHE A 86 -14.04 -11.73 -9.66
C PHE A 86 -13.35 -12.18 -8.38
N ASN A 87 -12.25 -12.92 -8.48
CA ASN A 87 -11.49 -13.46 -7.35
C ASN A 87 -10.09 -12.83 -7.33
N VAL A 88 -9.79 -12.03 -6.29
CA VAL A 88 -8.51 -11.34 -6.15
C VAL A 88 -7.78 -11.84 -4.90
N VAL A 89 -6.50 -12.15 -5.05
CA VAL A 89 -5.62 -12.53 -3.93
C VAL A 89 -4.53 -11.48 -3.77
N ILE A 90 -4.34 -11.00 -2.55
CA ILE A 90 -3.34 -9.98 -2.21
C ILE A 90 -2.39 -10.55 -1.16
N LEU A 91 -1.09 -10.57 -1.43
CA LEU A 91 -0.08 -11.17 -0.55
C LEU A 91 0.60 -10.08 0.27
N SER A 92 0.58 -10.23 1.60
CA SER A 92 1.33 -9.38 2.54
C SER A 92 1.77 -10.19 3.77
N PRO A 93 2.78 -11.08 3.64
CA PRO A 93 3.10 -12.07 4.68
C PRO A 93 3.66 -11.48 5.98
N HIS A 94 4.63 -10.57 5.91
CA HIS A 94 5.28 -10.00 7.10
C HIS A 94 4.39 -9.03 7.91
N GLY A 95 4.90 -8.65 9.09
CA GLY A 95 4.26 -7.66 9.96
C GLY A 95 3.06 -8.18 10.75
N TYR A 96 2.43 -7.28 11.49
CA TYR A 96 1.18 -7.53 12.22
C TYR A 96 0.02 -6.96 11.40
N PHE A 97 -0.36 -7.65 10.32
CA PHE A 97 -1.42 -7.16 9.46
C PHE A 97 -2.78 -7.27 10.17
N ALA A 98 -3.38 -6.19 10.65
CA ALA A 98 -4.72 -6.20 11.26
C ALA A 98 -5.38 -4.83 11.12
N GLN A 99 -6.66 -4.75 11.48
CA GLN A 99 -7.45 -3.52 11.31
C GLN A 99 -7.40 -2.58 12.52
N SER A 100 -6.89 -3.06 13.66
CA SER A 100 -6.76 -2.29 14.90
C SER A 100 -5.57 -2.80 15.73
N ASN A 101 -5.08 -1.95 16.64
CA ASN A 101 -4.05 -2.29 17.63
C ASN A 101 -2.70 -2.79 17.07
N VAL A 102 -2.33 -2.37 15.85
CA VAL A 102 -1.10 -2.84 15.20
C VAL A 102 -0.26 -1.74 14.53
N LEU A 103 -0.85 -0.60 14.15
CA LEU A 103 -0.12 0.45 13.44
C LEU A 103 1.01 1.03 14.30
N GLY A 104 2.22 1.04 13.76
CA GLY A 104 3.42 1.50 14.46
C GLY A 104 4.26 0.37 15.07
N TYR A 105 3.76 -0.87 15.10
CA TYR A 105 4.58 -2.04 15.43
C TYR A 105 5.68 -2.29 14.39
N PRO A 106 6.75 -3.02 14.75
CA PRO A 106 7.76 -3.47 13.81
C PRO A 106 7.11 -4.09 12.56
N ASP A 107 7.65 -3.70 11.39
CA ASP A 107 7.18 -4.10 10.07
C ASP A 107 5.70 -3.76 9.76
N THR A 108 5.04 -2.94 10.57
CA THR A 108 3.60 -2.67 10.47
C THR A 108 3.33 -1.17 10.33
N GLY A 109 3.00 -0.73 9.11
CA GLY A 109 2.82 0.69 8.81
C GLY A 109 2.04 0.92 7.53
N GLY A 110 2.56 1.82 6.68
CA GLY A 110 1.88 2.30 5.49
C GLY A 110 1.37 1.22 4.54
N GLN A 111 2.07 0.09 4.40
CA GLN A 111 1.62 -1.04 3.57
C GLN A 111 0.28 -1.62 4.04
N VAL A 112 0.06 -1.75 5.36
CA VAL A 112 -1.22 -2.26 5.90
C VAL A 112 -2.35 -1.27 5.62
N VAL A 113 -2.09 0.03 5.82
CA VAL A 113 -3.06 1.10 5.52
C VAL A 113 -3.41 1.11 4.04
N TYR A 114 -2.38 1.06 3.16
CA TYR A 114 -2.53 1.00 1.72
C TYR A 114 -3.45 -0.14 1.29
N ILE A 115 -3.17 -1.37 1.75
CA ILE A 115 -3.92 -2.55 1.32
C ILE A 115 -5.36 -2.49 1.84
N LEU A 116 -5.59 -2.06 3.10
CA LEU A 116 -6.94 -1.95 3.65
C LEU A 116 -7.79 -0.91 2.91
N ASP A 117 -7.21 0.22 2.50
CA ASP A 117 -7.93 1.22 1.70
C ASP A 117 -8.10 0.75 0.25
N GLN A 118 -7.09 0.08 -0.32
CA GLN A 118 -7.13 -0.49 -1.67
C GLN A 118 -8.30 -1.47 -1.83
N VAL A 119 -8.45 -2.45 -0.92
CA VAL A 119 -9.49 -3.48 -1.08
C VAL A 119 -10.91 -2.92 -0.98
N ARG A 120 -11.13 -1.87 -0.19
CA ARG A 120 -12.44 -1.19 -0.12
C ARG A 120 -12.76 -0.51 -1.46
N ALA A 121 -11.79 0.19 -2.04
CA ALA A 121 -11.96 0.82 -3.35
C ALA A 121 -12.16 -0.24 -4.45
N LEU A 122 -11.35 -1.30 -4.41
CA LEU A 122 -11.38 -2.38 -5.39
C LEU A 122 -12.69 -3.17 -5.35
N GLU A 123 -13.20 -3.51 -4.16
CA GLU A 123 -14.48 -4.22 -4.02
C GLU A 123 -15.64 -3.40 -4.62
N ASN A 124 -15.69 -2.09 -4.31
CA ASN A 124 -16.71 -1.20 -4.86
C ASN A 124 -16.68 -1.13 -6.39
N GLU A 125 -15.47 -1.01 -6.98
CA GLU A 125 -15.33 -0.99 -8.43
C GLU A 125 -15.65 -2.37 -9.06
N MET A 126 -15.25 -3.47 -8.43
CA MET A 126 -15.60 -4.82 -8.89
C MET A 126 -17.11 -5.04 -8.90
N LEU A 127 -17.81 -4.70 -7.81
CA LEU A 127 -19.27 -4.77 -7.73
C LEU A 127 -19.95 -3.91 -8.80
N LEU A 128 -19.44 -2.69 -9.01
CA LEU A 128 -19.95 -1.79 -10.05
C LEU A 128 -19.77 -2.40 -11.44
N ARG A 129 -18.59 -2.93 -11.77
CA ARG A 129 -18.28 -3.51 -13.07
C ARG A 129 -19.09 -4.78 -13.34
N ILE A 130 -19.19 -5.67 -12.37
CA ILE A 130 -20.00 -6.90 -12.45
C ILE A 130 -21.46 -6.53 -12.75
N LYS A 131 -22.02 -5.58 -11.99
CA LYS A 131 -23.38 -5.10 -12.20
C LYS A 131 -23.56 -4.47 -13.58
N GLN A 132 -22.66 -3.59 -13.99
CA GLN A 132 -22.71 -2.93 -15.29
C GLN A 132 -22.67 -3.93 -16.45
N GLN A 133 -22.01 -5.08 -16.30
CA GLN A 133 -21.95 -6.13 -17.30
C GLN A 133 -23.13 -7.12 -17.25
N GLY A 134 -24.13 -6.87 -16.41
CA GLY A 134 -25.33 -7.70 -16.30
C GLY A 134 -25.05 -9.08 -15.70
N LEU A 135 -24.03 -9.18 -14.84
CA LEU A 135 -23.63 -10.40 -14.16
C LEU A 135 -24.11 -10.38 -12.71
N ASP A 136 -24.39 -11.57 -12.18
CA ASP A 136 -24.81 -11.80 -10.78
C ASP A 136 -23.76 -12.65 -10.06
N ILE A 137 -22.49 -12.29 -10.24
CA ILE A 137 -21.35 -12.97 -9.63
C ILE A 137 -20.96 -12.20 -8.39
N THR A 138 -20.85 -12.90 -7.26
CA THR A 138 -20.31 -12.31 -6.04
C THR A 138 -18.78 -12.28 -6.12
N PRO A 139 -18.13 -11.11 -6.09
CA PRO A 139 -16.66 -11.06 -6.07
C PRO A 139 -16.13 -11.63 -4.74
N LYS A 140 -14.84 -11.96 -4.68
CA LYS A 140 -14.16 -12.30 -3.43
C LYS A 140 -12.73 -11.77 -3.45
N ILE A 141 -12.35 -11.04 -2.40
CA ILE A 141 -10.98 -10.54 -2.22
C ILE A 141 -10.40 -11.18 -0.97
N LEU A 142 -9.23 -11.82 -1.10
CA LEU A 142 -8.50 -12.40 0.04
C LEU A 142 -7.17 -11.68 0.22
N ILE A 143 -7.02 -11.01 1.36
CA ILE A 143 -5.71 -10.53 1.83
C ILE A 143 -5.04 -11.65 2.59
N VAL A 144 -4.02 -12.26 2.01
CA VAL A 144 -3.30 -13.37 2.60
C VAL A 144 -2.07 -12.88 3.33
N THR A 145 -1.99 -13.21 4.62
CA THR A 145 -0.92 -12.81 5.53
C THR A 145 -0.56 -13.94 6.50
N ARG A 146 0.44 -13.72 7.35
CA ARG A 146 0.86 -14.73 8.33
C ARG A 146 -0.11 -14.80 9.52
N LEU A 147 -0.38 -16.02 9.97
CA LEU A 147 -1.03 -16.29 11.26
C LEU A 147 -0.01 -16.15 12.40
N LEU A 148 -0.32 -15.32 13.40
CA LEU A 148 0.50 -15.08 14.59
C LEU A 148 -0.27 -15.45 15.86
N PRO A 149 -0.23 -16.73 16.29
CA PRO A 149 -1.01 -17.21 17.44
C PRO A 149 -0.69 -16.53 18.77
N ASP A 150 0.55 -16.03 18.94
CA ASP A 150 1.01 -15.45 20.21
C ASP A 150 0.88 -13.92 20.25
N ALA A 151 0.30 -13.28 19.22
CA ALA A 151 0.11 -11.84 19.12
C ALA A 151 -1.13 -11.35 19.89
N VAL A 152 -1.02 -11.29 21.23
CA VAL A 152 -2.10 -10.88 22.13
C VAL A 152 -2.49 -9.41 21.95
N GLY A 153 -3.80 -9.11 22.03
CA GLY A 153 -4.37 -7.76 21.85
C GLY A 153 -4.68 -7.41 20.39
N THR A 154 -4.41 -8.33 19.47
CA THR A 154 -4.64 -8.20 18.03
C THR A 154 -5.52 -9.35 17.52
N THR A 155 -6.01 -9.24 16.29
CA THR A 155 -6.70 -10.32 15.57
C THR A 155 -5.75 -11.20 14.75
N CYS A 156 -4.42 -11.04 14.89
CA CYS A 156 -3.43 -11.74 14.07
C CYS A 156 -3.43 -13.28 14.26
N GLY A 157 -4.04 -13.79 15.33
CA GLY A 157 -4.25 -15.22 15.57
C GLY A 157 -5.54 -15.80 14.97
N GLN A 158 -6.39 -14.99 14.33
CA GLN A 158 -7.65 -15.42 13.73
C GLN A 158 -7.46 -15.78 12.26
N ARG A 159 -7.76 -17.02 11.87
CA ARG A 159 -7.56 -17.50 10.48
C ARG A 159 -8.28 -16.63 9.44
N LEU A 160 -9.52 -16.25 9.68
CA LEU A 160 -10.32 -15.47 8.72
C LEU A 160 -10.96 -14.28 9.42
N GLU A 161 -10.71 -13.07 8.95
CA GLU A 161 -11.20 -11.82 9.53
C GLU A 161 -11.84 -10.93 8.46
N LYS A 162 -13.07 -10.49 8.67
CA LYS A 162 -13.78 -9.63 7.72
C LYS A 162 -13.17 -8.24 7.66
N VAL A 163 -12.93 -7.69 6.46
CA VAL A 163 -12.48 -6.30 6.34
C VAL A 163 -13.65 -5.33 6.60
N ILE A 164 -13.46 -4.38 7.52
CA ILE A 164 -14.42 -3.36 7.89
C ILE A 164 -14.73 -2.48 6.68
N GLY A 165 -16.02 -2.27 6.42
CA GLY A 165 -16.50 -1.49 5.29
C GLY A 165 -16.53 -2.27 3.97
N THR A 166 -16.51 -3.60 4.03
CA THR A 166 -16.59 -4.48 2.86
C THR A 166 -17.59 -5.62 3.08
N GLU A 167 -18.18 -6.13 1.99
CA GLU A 167 -19.11 -7.27 2.00
C GLU A 167 -18.46 -8.58 1.57
N HIS A 168 -17.39 -8.54 0.77
CA HIS A 168 -16.80 -9.69 0.09
C HIS A 168 -15.26 -9.78 0.20
N THR A 169 -14.68 -8.97 1.08
CA THR A 169 -13.24 -8.98 1.35
C THR A 169 -12.95 -9.58 2.72
N ASP A 170 -11.99 -10.50 2.79
CA ASP A 170 -11.55 -11.13 4.04
C ASP A 170 -10.01 -11.16 4.13
N ILE A 171 -9.47 -11.05 5.33
CA ILE A 171 -8.08 -11.33 5.65
C ILE A 171 -7.97 -12.83 5.96
N LEU A 172 -7.17 -13.55 5.19
CA LEU A 172 -6.85 -14.96 5.38
C LEU A 172 -5.44 -15.10 5.95
N ARG A 173 -5.32 -15.75 7.12
CA ARG A 173 -4.05 -15.95 7.81
C ARG A 173 -3.61 -17.39 7.75
N VAL A 174 -2.43 -17.61 7.19
CA VAL A 174 -1.82 -18.93 7.05
C VAL A 174 -0.57 -18.99 7.95
N PRO A 175 -0.35 -20.03 8.76
CA PRO A 175 0.83 -20.11 9.61
C PRO A 175 2.10 -20.38 8.80
N PHE A 176 3.22 -19.81 9.22
CA PHE A 176 4.51 -20.37 8.86
C PHE A 176 4.72 -21.69 9.59
N ARG A 177 5.39 -22.65 8.94
CA ARG A 177 5.72 -23.94 9.53
C ARG A 177 7.05 -24.48 9.04
N THR A 178 7.60 -25.39 9.82
CA THR A 178 8.76 -26.23 9.47
C THR A 178 8.36 -27.70 9.68
N GLU A 179 9.30 -28.62 9.49
CA GLU A 179 9.10 -30.03 9.86
C GLU A 179 8.71 -30.23 11.34
N ASN A 180 9.11 -29.30 12.21
CA ASN A 180 8.82 -29.32 13.65
C ASN A 180 7.46 -28.67 14.02
N GLY A 181 6.65 -28.29 13.03
CA GLY A 181 5.33 -27.67 13.24
C GLY A 181 5.31 -26.15 13.03
N ILE A 182 4.23 -25.51 13.52
CA ILE A 182 3.95 -24.09 13.28
C ILE A 182 4.90 -23.15 14.04
N LEU A 183 5.32 -22.07 13.38
CA LEU A 183 6.11 -21.00 13.97
C LEU A 183 5.21 -19.92 14.54
N ARG A 184 5.15 -19.87 15.88
CA ARG A 184 4.18 -19.03 16.61
C ARG A 184 4.62 -17.58 16.84
N LYS A 185 5.92 -17.37 17.05
CA LYS A 185 6.50 -16.05 17.35
C LYS A 185 6.56 -15.19 16.09
N TRP A 186 6.40 -13.87 16.26
CA TRP A 186 6.71 -12.90 15.21
C TRP A 186 8.18 -13.02 14.76
N ILE A 187 8.41 -12.78 13.47
CA ILE A 187 9.70 -12.83 12.80
C ILE A 187 9.82 -11.54 11.99
N SER A 188 10.97 -10.88 12.06
CA SER A 188 11.25 -9.68 11.26
C SER A 188 11.11 -9.97 9.78
N ARG A 189 10.66 -8.99 8.99
CA ARG A 189 10.59 -9.08 7.52
C ARG A 189 11.93 -9.43 6.87
N PHE A 190 13.05 -9.15 7.54
CA PHE A 190 14.38 -9.53 7.09
C PHE A 190 14.70 -11.01 7.30
N ASP A 191 13.96 -11.71 8.17
CA ASP A 191 14.25 -13.08 8.61
C ASP A 191 13.22 -14.11 8.07
N VAL A 192 12.26 -13.71 7.22
CA VAL A 192 11.14 -14.57 6.77
C VAL A 192 11.50 -15.55 5.65
N TRP A 193 12.61 -15.33 4.95
CA TRP A 193 12.96 -16.02 3.70
C TRP A 193 12.86 -17.56 3.72
N PRO A 194 13.35 -18.26 4.78
CA PRO A 194 13.34 -19.73 4.79
C PRO A 194 11.94 -20.36 4.80
N TYR A 195 10.89 -19.57 5.05
CA TYR A 195 9.54 -20.06 5.24
C TYR A 195 8.62 -19.84 4.04
N LEU A 196 9.03 -18.98 3.08
CA LEU A 196 8.14 -18.48 2.04
C LEU A 196 7.71 -19.55 1.02
N GLU A 197 8.57 -20.53 0.71
CA GLU A 197 8.22 -21.61 -0.21
C GLU A 197 7.15 -22.53 0.38
N THR A 198 7.34 -23.01 1.62
CA THR A 198 6.33 -23.82 2.32
C THR A 198 5.05 -23.03 2.55
N TYR A 199 5.17 -21.75 2.88
CA TYR A 199 4.03 -20.86 3.03
C TYR A 199 3.22 -20.74 1.73
N THR A 200 3.89 -20.65 0.57
CA THR A 200 3.22 -20.60 -0.74
C THR A 200 2.38 -21.85 -0.98
N GLU A 201 2.91 -23.03 -0.66
CA GLU A 201 2.18 -24.30 -0.77
C GLU A 201 0.94 -24.34 0.12
N ASP A 202 1.08 -23.90 1.38
CA ASP A 202 -0.04 -23.83 2.32
C ASP A 202 -1.09 -22.82 1.88
N VAL A 203 -0.66 -21.64 1.40
CA VAL A 203 -1.55 -20.61 0.86
C VAL A 203 -2.33 -21.14 -0.33
N ALA A 204 -1.70 -21.82 -1.29
CA ALA A 204 -2.40 -22.40 -2.44
C ALA A 204 -3.53 -23.35 -1.99
N ASN A 205 -3.28 -24.18 -0.97
CA ASN A 205 -4.28 -25.10 -0.42
C ASN A 205 -5.44 -24.35 0.26
N GLU A 206 -5.15 -23.31 1.03
CA GLU A 206 -6.18 -22.51 1.71
C GLU A 206 -7.01 -21.69 0.72
N LEU A 207 -6.38 -21.13 -0.33
CA LEU A 207 -7.08 -20.41 -1.41
C LEU A 207 -8.06 -21.32 -2.14
N MET A 208 -7.66 -22.55 -2.48
CA MET A 208 -8.58 -23.50 -3.12
C MET A 208 -9.80 -23.84 -2.25
N ARG A 209 -9.64 -23.89 -0.93
CA ARG A 209 -10.76 -24.08 0.00
C ARG A 209 -11.68 -22.88 0.06
N GLU A 210 -11.12 -21.68 0.07
CA GLU A 210 -11.88 -20.43 0.24
C GLU A 210 -12.55 -19.96 -1.06
N MET A 211 -11.89 -20.07 -2.20
CA MET A 211 -12.37 -19.57 -3.48
C MET A 211 -13.06 -20.64 -4.33
N GLN A 212 -12.78 -21.93 -4.11
CA GLN A 212 -13.27 -23.08 -4.90
C GLN A 212 -12.94 -23.01 -6.41
N THR A 213 -12.20 -22.00 -6.82
CA THR A 213 -11.68 -21.77 -8.18
C THR A 213 -10.33 -21.05 -8.03
N LYS A 214 -9.59 -20.95 -9.14
CA LYS A 214 -8.37 -20.15 -9.16
C LYS A 214 -8.70 -18.64 -9.08
N PRO A 215 -7.80 -17.82 -8.53
CA PRO A 215 -7.92 -16.36 -8.61
C PRO A 215 -7.85 -15.87 -10.06
N ASP A 216 -8.42 -14.70 -10.31
CA ASP A 216 -8.30 -13.98 -11.60
C ASP A 216 -7.11 -13.02 -11.59
N LEU A 217 -6.70 -12.54 -10.40
CA LEU A 217 -5.52 -11.70 -10.20
C LEU A 217 -4.83 -12.02 -8.87
N ILE A 218 -3.51 -11.99 -8.89
CA ILE A 218 -2.66 -12.08 -7.70
C ILE A 218 -1.81 -10.80 -7.59
N ILE A 219 -1.90 -10.11 -6.46
CA ILE A 219 -1.13 -8.88 -6.17
C ILE A 219 -0.11 -9.16 -5.07
N GLY A 220 1.17 -9.16 -5.42
CA GLY A 220 2.27 -9.18 -4.45
C GLY A 220 2.50 -7.81 -3.83
N ASN A 221 2.82 -7.77 -2.54
CA ASN A 221 3.20 -6.54 -1.84
C ASN A 221 4.50 -6.75 -1.07
N TYR A 222 5.46 -5.86 -1.31
CA TYR A 222 6.82 -5.93 -0.76
C TYR A 222 7.58 -7.20 -1.18
N SER A 223 8.85 -7.32 -0.84
CA SER A 223 9.73 -8.38 -1.33
C SER A 223 9.21 -9.81 -1.05
N ASP A 224 8.74 -10.09 0.16
CA ASP A 224 8.22 -11.41 0.56
C ASP A 224 6.88 -11.71 -0.09
N GLY A 225 5.94 -10.76 -0.09
CA GLY A 225 4.65 -10.90 -0.76
C GLY A 225 4.80 -11.03 -2.28
N ASN A 226 5.74 -10.31 -2.88
CA ASN A 226 6.06 -10.39 -4.31
C ASN A 226 6.67 -11.75 -4.68
N LEU A 227 7.53 -12.33 -3.83
CA LEU A 227 8.06 -13.67 -4.07
C LEU A 227 6.97 -14.74 -3.96
N VAL A 228 6.12 -14.67 -2.92
CA VAL A 228 4.99 -15.61 -2.77
C VAL A 228 4.00 -15.47 -3.92
N ALA A 229 3.68 -14.24 -4.33
CA ALA A 229 2.82 -13.96 -5.48
C ALA A 229 3.39 -14.55 -6.78
N THR A 230 4.71 -14.46 -6.97
CA THR A 230 5.42 -15.02 -8.14
C THR A 230 5.24 -16.54 -8.20
N LEU A 231 5.50 -17.23 -7.08
CA LEU A 231 5.36 -18.68 -7.02
C LEU A 231 3.90 -19.13 -7.21
N LEU A 232 2.94 -18.42 -6.61
CA LEU A 232 1.51 -18.72 -6.77
C LEU A 232 1.00 -18.47 -8.19
N ALA A 233 1.35 -17.33 -8.78
CA ALA A 233 0.93 -16.97 -10.14
C ALA A 233 1.45 -17.97 -11.16
N HIS A 234 2.73 -18.36 -11.05
CA HIS A 234 3.32 -19.41 -11.86
C HIS A 234 2.57 -20.74 -11.73
N LYS A 235 2.30 -21.17 -10.48
CA LYS A 235 1.63 -22.44 -10.19
C LYS A 235 0.19 -22.49 -10.68
N LEU A 236 -0.54 -21.39 -10.57
CA LEU A 236 -1.99 -21.33 -10.85
C LEU A 236 -2.32 -20.83 -12.27
N GLY A 237 -1.34 -20.29 -13.00
CA GLY A 237 -1.54 -19.66 -14.30
C GLY A 237 -2.52 -18.49 -14.21
N VAL A 238 -2.15 -17.50 -13.39
CA VAL A 238 -2.96 -16.31 -13.06
C VAL A 238 -2.15 -15.06 -13.30
N THR A 239 -2.80 -13.99 -13.77
CA THR A 239 -2.19 -12.67 -13.94
C THR A 239 -1.60 -12.17 -12.63
N GLN A 240 -0.37 -11.66 -12.69
CA GLN A 240 0.39 -11.18 -11.55
C GLN A 240 0.61 -9.66 -11.62
N CYS A 241 0.32 -9.00 -10.52
CA CYS A 241 0.75 -7.64 -10.21
C CYS A 241 1.76 -7.67 -9.06
N THR A 242 2.75 -6.77 -9.07
CA THR A 242 3.58 -6.51 -7.89
C THR A 242 3.58 -5.03 -7.53
N ILE A 243 3.61 -4.75 -6.23
CA ILE A 243 3.76 -3.42 -5.64
C ILE A 243 4.93 -3.50 -4.67
N ALA A 244 6.02 -2.78 -4.94
CA ALA A 244 7.21 -2.87 -4.09
C ALA A 244 6.98 -2.29 -2.68
N HIS A 245 6.22 -1.20 -2.56
CA HIS A 245 6.10 -0.34 -1.36
C HIS A 245 7.41 0.33 -0.93
N ALA A 246 8.53 -0.39 -0.97
CA ALA A 246 9.89 0.10 -0.81
C ALA A 246 10.89 -0.93 -1.37
N LEU A 247 11.99 -0.45 -1.94
CA LEU A 247 13.14 -1.29 -2.31
C LEU A 247 14.32 -0.99 -1.38
N GLU A 248 14.67 -1.94 -0.50
CA GLU A 248 15.61 -1.69 0.61
C GLU A 248 17.01 -1.32 0.14
N LYS A 249 17.43 -1.73 -1.07
CA LYS A 249 18.71 -1.35 -1.67
C LYS A 249 18.93 0.17 -1.75
N THR A 250 17.85 0.94 -1.88
CA THR A 250 17.90 2.42 -1.94
C THR A 250 17.89 3.05 -0.55
N LYS A 251 17.27 2.38 0.43
CA LYS A 251 17.15 2.83 1.82
C LYS A 251 18.42 2.55 2.63
N TYR A 252 19.21 1.56 2.23
CA TYR A 252 20.49 1.22 2.83
C TYR A 252 21.61 1.43 1.80
N PRO A 253 22.20 2.64 1.69
CA PRO A 253 23.19 2.94 0.67
C PRO A 253 24.38 1.98 0.69
N ASN A 254 24.79 1.53 -0.50
CA ASN A 254 25.89 0.58 -0.71
C ASN A 254 25.66 -0.80 -0.06
N SER A 255 24.42 -1.16 0.26
CA SER A 255 24.08 -2.48 0.81
C SER A 255 24.35 -3.64 -0.15
N ASP A 256 24.40 -3.36 -1.45
CA ASP A 256 24.75 -4.32 -2.49
C ASP A 256 26.26 -4.61 -2.53
N ILE A 257 27.10 -3.57 -2.61
CA ILE A 257 28.56 -3.74 -2.67
C ILE A 257 29.18 -4.14 -1.32
N TYR A 258 28.58 -3.74 -0.20
CA TYR A 258 29.03 -4.11 1.16
C TYR A 258 28.12 -5.16 1.80
N LEU A 259 27.65 -6.12 0.99
CA LEU A 259 26.71 -7.15 1.41
C LEU A 259 27.18 -7.89 2.68
N ASP A 260 28.47 -8.20 2.78
CA ASP A 260 29.11 -8.86 3.94
C ASP A 260 28.79 -8.19 5.29
N LYS A 261 28.72 -6.85 5.30
CA LYS A 261 28.42 -6.06 6.51
C LYS A 261 26.95 -6.07 6.90
N PHE A 262 26.06 -6.28 5.94
CA PHE A 262 24.61 -6.21 6.15
C PHE A 262 23.96 -7.59 6.25
N ASP A 263 24.48 -8.60 5.57
CA ASP A 263 23.77 -9.86 5.33
C ASP A 263 23.52 -10.66 6.61
N SER A 264 24.44 -10.60 7.58
CA SER A 264 24.26 -11.24 8.90
C SER A 264 23.09 -10.66 9.71
N GLN A 265 22.64 -9.44 9.40
CA GLN A 265 21.58 -8.75 10.11
C GLN A 265 20.29 -8.61 9.29
N TYR A 266 20.39 -8.31 7.99
CA TYR A 266 19.27 -7.94 7.14
C TYR A 266 18.97 -8.96 6.05
N HIS A 267 19.84 -9.95 5.84
CA HIS A 267 19.71 -10.99 4.81
C HIS A 267 19.40 -10.41 3.41
N PHE A 268 20.10 -9.34 3.04
CA PHE A 268 19.92 -8.66 1.76
C PHE A 268 20.26 -9.53 0.55
N SER A 269 21.09 -10.57 0.72
CA SER A 269 21.33 -11.57 -0.31
C SER A 269 20.02 -12.24 -0.74
N CYS A 270 19.18 -12.65 0.21
CA CYS A 270 17.86 -13.20 -0.05
C CYS A 270 16.93 -12.13 -0.62
N GLN A 271 16.87 -10.95 0.01
CA GLN A 271 15.93 -9.91 -0.37
C GLN A 271 16.14 -9.40 -1.80
N PHE A 272 17.38 -9.04 -2.17
CA PHE A 272 17.66 -8.53 -3.52
C PHE A 272 17.45 -9.59 -4.60
N THR A 273 17.68 -10.87 -4.26
CA THR A 273 17.36 -11.99 -5.15
C THR A 273 15.85 -12.11 -5.34
N ALA A 274 15.07 -12.02 -4.27
CA ALA A 274 13.60 -12.06 -4.32
C ALA A 274 13.03 -10.89 -5.12
N ASP A 275 13.56 -9.68 -4.93
CA ASP A 275 13.16 -8.48 -5.66
C ASP A 275 13.42 -8.64 -7.17
N LEU A 276 14.60 -9.13 -7.56
CA LEU A 276 14.95 -9.38 -8.96
C LEU A 276 14.06 -10.44 -9.61
N ILE A 277 13.77 -11.53 -8.89
CA ILE A 277 12.87 -12.58 -9.37
C ILE A 277 11.50 -11.98 -9.65
N ALA A 278 10.93 -11.29 -8.67
CA ALA A 278 9.55 -10.83 -8.78
C ALA A 278 9.37 -9.68 -9.78
N MET A 279 10.32 -8.72 -9.85
CA MET A 279 10.22 -7.59 -10.80
C MET A 279 10.24 -8.07 -12.27
N ASN A 280 10.94 -9.16 -12.56
CA ASN A 280 11.00 -9.72 -13.91
C ASN A 280 9.87 -10.69 -14.21
N HIS A 281 9.42 -11.46 -13.21
CA HIS A 281 8.39 -12.48 -13.38
C HIS A 281 6.98 -11.91 -13.54
N THR A 282 6.66 -10.81 -12.87
CA THR A 282 5.31 -10.22 -12.87
C THR A 282 4.87 -9.75 -14.26
N ASP A 283 3.56 -9.80 -14.52
CA ASP A 283 2.96 -9.30 -15.76
C ASP A 283 2.95 -7.76 -15.80
N PHE A 284 2.65 -7.11 -14.68
CA PHE A 284 2.76 -5.66 -14.52
C PHE A 284 3.18 -5.23 -13.12
N ILE A 285 3.72 -4.02 -13.01
CA ILE A 285 4.20 -3.40 -11.77
C ILE A 285 3.40 -2.12 -11.56
N ILE A 286 2.85 -1.96 -10.36
CA ILE A 286 2.28 -0.68 -9.92
C ILE A 286 3.29 0.05 -9.03
N THR A 287 3.57 1.30 -9.36
CA THR A 287 4.33 2.23 -8.51
C THR A 287 3.47 3.41 -8.08
N SER A 288 3.84 4.04 -6.97
CA SER A 288 3.07 5.17 -6.43
C SER A 288 3.48 6.51 -7.04
N THR A 289 4.70 6.59 -7.59
CA THR A 289 5.30 7.80 -8.17
C THR A 289 6.16 7.46 -9.39
N PHE A 290 6.47 8.46 -10.22
CA PHE A 290 7.48 8.34 -11.27
C PHE A 290 8.87 8.18 -10.67
N GLN A 291 9.16 8.90 -9.57
CA GLN A 291 10.41 8.82 -8.81
C GLN A 291 10.77 7.38 -8.43
N GLU A 292 9.79 6.57 -8.05
CA GLU A 292 10.00 5.16 -7.72
C GLU A 292 10.58 4.36 -8.90
N ILE A 293 10.22 4.70 -10.15
CA ILE A 293 10.74 4.04 -11.35
C ILE A 293 12.08 4.65 -11.76
N ALA A 294 12.06 5.92 -12.19
CA ALA A 294 13.15 6.60 -12.90
C ALA A 294 13.64 7.87 -12.20
N GLY A 295 13.26 8.07 -10.93
CA GLY A 295 13.82 9.11 -10.09
C GLY A 295 13.52 10.51 -10.58
N SER A 296 14.57 11.33 -10.68
CA SER A 296 14.51 12.69 -11.19
C SER A 296 15.69 12.92 -12.13
N LYS A 297 15.78 14.12 -12.71
CA LYS A 297 16.94 14.50 -13.52
C LYS A 297 18.28 14.35 -12.76
N ASP A 298 18.26 14.58 -11.45
CA ASP A 298 19.47 14.68 -10.64
C ASP A 298 19.64 13.48 -9.68
N SER A 299 18.73 12.51 -9.69
CA SER A 299 18.73 11.37 -8.76
C SER A 299 18.14 10.11 -9.39
N VAL A 300 18.83 8.98 -9.24
CA VAL A 300 18.38 7.66 -9.72
C VAL A 300 17.07 7.21 -9.03
N GLY A 301 16.18 6.57 -9.79
CA GLY A 301 14.95 5.95 -9.28
C GLY A 301 15.19 4.71 -8.43
N GLN A 302 14.14 4.24 -7.75
CA GLN A 302 14.26 3.05 -6.89
C GLN A 302 14.48 1.80 -7.76
N TYR A 303 13.60 1.54 -8.73
CA TYR A 303 13.76 0.46 -9.70
C TYR A 303 14.97 0.69 -10.60
N GLU A 304 15.20 1.93 -11.07
CA GLU A 304 16.39 2.27 -11.88
C GLU A 304 17.70 1.85 -11.19
N SER A 305 17.78 1.97 -9.86
CA SER A 305 18.98 1.53 -9.11
C SER A 305 19.23 0.01 -9.18
N HIS A 306 18.27 -0.79 -9.67
CA HIS A 306 18.38 -2.24 -9.87
C HIS A 306 18.70 -2.63 -11.33
N ILE A 307 18.87 -1.67 -12.26
CA ILE A 307 19.29 -1.96 -13.63
C ILE A 307 20.64 -2.69 -13.63
N ALA A 308 21.63 -2.14 -12.94
CA ALA A 308 22.96 -2.76 -12.87
C ALA A 308 23.56 -2.58 -11.47
N PHE A 309 23.89 -3.70 -10.84
CA PHE A 309 24.57 -3.72 -9.55
C PHE A 309 25.31 -5.04 -9.35
N THR A 310 26.09 -5.14 -8.27
CA THR A 310 26.84 -6.36 -7.96
C THR A 310 26.72 -6.66 -6.48
N LEU A 311 26.61 -7.96 -6.18
CA LEU A 311 26.74 -8.52 -4.85
C LEU A 311 28.08 -9.29 -4.85
N PRO A 312 29.18 -8.67 -4.39
CA PRO A 312 30.49 -9.32 -4.41
C PRO A 312 30.45 -10.69 -3.76
N ASP A 313 31.21 -11.63 -4.34
CA ASP A 313 31.25 -13.05 -3.93
C ASP A 313 29.93 -13.83 -4.06
N LEU A 314 28.87 -13.23 -4.61
CA LEU A 314 27.58 -13.89 -4.86
C LEU A 314 27.21 -13.89 -6.35
N TYR A 315 26.80 -12.74 -6.92
CA TYR A 315 26.51 -12.59 -8.35
C TYR A 315 26.54 -11.13 -8.81
N ARG A 316 26.53 -10.93 -10.14
CA ARG A 316 26.46 -9.60 -10.76
C ARG A 316 25.21 -9.49 -11.62
N VAL A 317 24.50 -8.39 -11.46
CA VAL A 317 23.33 -8.03 -12.28
C VAL A 317 23.80 -7.04 -13.32
N VAL A 318 23.87 -7.49 -14.57
CA VAL A 318 24.27 -6.63 -15.70
C VAL A 318 23.09 -5.81 -16.21
N HIS A 319 21.90 -6.41 -16.23
CA HIS A 319 20.65 -5.80 -16.65
C HIS A 319 19.48 -6.46 -15.89
N GLY A 320 19.15 -5.94 -14.71
CA GLY A 320 18.16 -6.51 -13.79
C GLY A 320 16.74 -6.06 -14.04
N ILE A 321 16.55 -4.86 -14.59
CA ILE A 321 15.25 -4.29 -14.97
C ILE A 321 15.50 -3.19 -16.01
N ASP A 322 14.46 -2.79 -16.75
CA ASP A 322 14.49 -1.61 -17.63
C ASP A 322 13.42 -0.62 -17.17
N VAL A 323 13.80 0.64 -16.95
CA VAL A 323 12.85 1.71 -16.58
C VAL A 323 11.86 2.03 -17.69
N PHE A 324 12.14 1.61 -18.93
CA PHE A 324 11.24 1.74 -20.07
C PHE A 324 10.38 0.49 -20.30
N ASP A 325 10.46 -0.53 -19.44
CA ASP A 325 9.64 -1.72 -19.57
C ASP A 325 8.15 -1.33 -19.51
N PRO A 326 7.32 -1.70 -20.51
CA PRO A 326 5.91 -1.32 -20.58
C PRO A 326 5.06 -1.90 -19.43
N LYS A 327 5.63 -2.81 -18.63
CA LYS A 327 4.96 -3.36 -17.45
C LYS A 327 4.81 -2.35 -16.32
N PHE A 328 5.60 -1.27 -16.29
CA PHE A 328 5.50 -0.23 -15.26
C PHE A 328 4.29 0.67 -15.46
N ASN A 329 3.47 0.80 -14.42
CA ASN A 329 2.29 1.66 -14.40
C ASN A 329 2.26 2.45 -13.09
N ILE A 330 2.12 3.79 -13.20
CA ILE A 330 2.03 4.65 -12.02
C ILE A 330 0.55 4.76 -11.64
N VAL A 331 0.19 4.24 -10.46
CA VAL A 331 -1.16 4.35 -9.89
C VAL A 331 -1.02 4.86 -8.46
N SER A 332 -1.04 6.19 -8.32
CA SER A 332 -0.80 6.85 -7.04
C SER A 332 -1.93 6.57 -6.04
N PRO A 333 -1.59 6.17 -4.80
CA PRO A 333 -2.59 5.98 -3.75
C PRO A 333 -3.07 7.32 -3.18
N GLY A 334 -4.07 7.24 -2.30
CA GLY A 334 -4.58 8.37 -1.53
C GLY A 334 -4.63 8.07 -0.04
N ALA A 335 -5.30 8.97 0.69
CA ALA A 335 -5.69 8.77 2.08
C ALA A 335 -7.22 8.65 2.17
N ASP A 336 -7.73 7.82 3.09
CA ASP A 336 -9.17 7.68 3.31
C ASP A 336 -9.79 9.03 3.72
N MET A 337 -10.57 9.61 2.80
CA MET A 337 -11.17 10.95 2.94
C MET A 337 -12.26 11.00 4.03
N THR A 338 -12.68 9.86 4.58
CA THR A 338 -13.57 9.80 5.75
C THR A 338 -12.79 9.98 7.05
N VAL A 339 -11.49 9.69 7.05
CA VAL A 339 -10.59 9.79 8.20
C VAL A 339 -9.80 11.10 8.16
N TYR A 340 -9.21 11.40 7.00
CA TYR A 340 -8.36 12.56 6.76
C TYR A 340 -9.10 13.55 5.87
N PHE A 341 -9.33 14.76 6.39
CA PHE A 341 -10.04 15.82 5.71
C PHE A 341 -9.61 17.18 6.28
N PRO A 342 -9.82 18.29 5.55
CA PRO A 342 -9.35 19.61 5.96
C PRO A 342 -9.83 20.02 7.36
N TYR A 343 -8.90 20.53 8.19
CA TYR A 343 -9.20 20.97 9.56
C TYR A 343 -10.25 22.09 9.66
N THR A 344 -10.49 22.80 8.55
CA THR A 344 -11.47 23.89 8.42
C THR A 344 -12.91 23.41 8.29
N GLU A 345 -13.14 22.12 8.04
CA GLU A 345 -14.49 21.53 8.01
C GLU A 345 -14.99 21.27 9.43
N THR A 346 -15.36 22.34 10.14
CA THR A 346 -15.71 22.31 11.58
C THR A 346 -16.82 21.32 11.91
N ASP A 347 -17.80 21.15 11.03
CA ASP A 347 -18.96 20.28 11.24
C ASP A 347 -18.59 18.79 11.23
N LYS A 348 -17.45 18.42 10.63
CA LYS A 348 -16.93 17.04 10.61
C LYS A 348 -15.93 16.75 11.71
N ARG A 349 -15.49 17.77 12.47
CA ARG A 349 -14.46 17.62 13.51
C ARG A 349 -14.92 16.66 14.61
N LEU A 350 -14.03 15.77 15.03
CA LEU A 350 -14.32 14.75 16.02
C LEU A 350 -13.99 15.29 17.43
N THR A 351 -14.74 16.30 17.87
CA THR A 351 -14.47 17.03 19.12
C THR A 351 -14.52 16.17 20.37
N ALA A 352 -15.19 15.01 20.32
CA ALA A 352 -15.16 14.01 21.38
C ALA A 352 -13.74 13.54 21.74
N PHE A 353 -12.81 13.55 20.78
CA PHE A 353 -11.40 13.17 21.02
C PHE A 353 -10.56 14.31 21.60
N HIS A 354 -11.06 15.55 21.69
CA HIS A 354 -10.23 16.69 22.10
C HIS A 354 -9.68 16.53 23.52
N SER A 355 -10.48 16.00 24.46
CA SER A 355 -10.00 15.73 25.82
C SER A 355 -8.87 14.68 25.84
N GLU A 356 -8.95 13.65 25.00
CA GLU A 356 -7.89 12.64 24.91
C GLU A 356 -6.64 13.21 24.25
N ILE A 357 -6.81 14.02 23.20
CA ILE A 357 -5.69 14.67 22.50
C ILE A 357 -4.99 15.70 23.39
N GLU A 358 -5.74 16.46 24.18
CA GLU A 358 -5.16 17.42 25.14
C GLU A 358 -4.39 16.71 26.26
N GLU A 359 -4.89 15.57 26.76
CA GLU A 359 -4.13 14.73 27.68
C GLU A 359 -2.84 14.22 27.01
N LEU A 360 -2.96 13.68 25.81
CA LEU A 360 -1.84 13.12 25.06
C LEU A 360 -0.74 14.16 24.79
N LEU A 361 -1.11 15.40 24.46
CA LEU A 361 -0.16 16.46 24.12
C LEU A 361 0.37 17.24 25.32
N TYR A 362 -0.48 17.56 26.30
CA TYR A 362 -0.22 18.60 27.29
C TYR A 362 -0.31 18.14 28.75
N SER A 363 -0.63 16.86 29.01
CA SER A 363 -0.61 16.32 30.38
C SER A 363 0.80 16.42 30.99
N ASP A 364 0.87 16.82 32.26
CA ASP A 364 2.13 16.84 33.03
C ASP A 364 2.54 15.44 33.52
N VAL A 365 1.74 14.40 33.21
CA VAL A 365 2.03 13.01 33.54
C VAL A 365 2.96 12.42 32.48
N GLU A 366 3.95 11.64 32.90
CA GLU A 366 4.73 10.77 32.05
C GLU A 366 4.34 9.31 32.32
N ASN A 367 4.02 8.56 31.27
CA ASN A 367 3.59 7.16 31.35
C ASN A 367 4.02 6.40 30.09
N ASP A 368 3.48 5.21 29.85
CA ASP A 368 3.83 4.39 28.68
C ASP A 368 3.08 4.78 27.40
N GLU A 369 2.27 5.83 27.42
CA GLU A 369 1.68 6.44 26.23
C GLU A 369 2.44 7.69 25.80
N HIS A 370 3.01 8.43 26.77
CA HIS A 370 3.74 9.66 26.49
C HIS A 370 4.83 9.95 27.52
N LYS A 371 5.97 10.43 27.03
CA LYS A 371 7.16 10.81 27.80
C LYS A 371 7.44 12.29 27.60
N PHE A 372 8.04 12.91 28.61
CA PHE A 372 8.36 14.34 28.67
C PHE A 372 7.12 15.24 28.57
N VAL A 373 7.28 16.56 28.76
CA VAL A 373 6.18 17.52 28.89
C VAL A 373 6.40 18.75 28.02
N LEU A 374 5.30 19.38 27.57
CA LEU A 374 5.33 20.68 26.90
C LEU A 374 5.03 21.79 27.92
N LYS A 375 5.98 22.70 28.13
CA LYS A 375 5.84 23.77 29.12
C LYS A 375 4.88 24.87 28.68
N ASP A 376 4.86 25.18 27.38
CA ASP A 376 4.03 26.25 26.80
C ASP A 376 3.06 25.66 25.78
N ARG A 377 1.79 25.50 26.17
CA ARG A 377 0.75 24.94 25.30
C ARG A 377 0.34 25.85 24.13
N ASN A 378 0.72 27.14 24.17
CA ASN A 378 0.26 28.11 23.17
C ASN A 378 1.20 28.18 21.96
N LYS A 379 2.37 27.53 22.03
CA LYS A 379 3.28 27.46 20.90
C LYS A 379 2.74 26.55 19.80
N PRO A 380 2.98 26.88 18.52
CA PRO A 380 2.80 25.95 17.43
C PRO A 380 3.54 24.64 17.66
N ILE A 381 3.02 23.55 17.09
CA ILE A 381 3.62 22.23 17.19
C ILE A 381 4.30 21.84 15.86
N ILE A 382 5.58 21.49 15.94
CA ILE A 382 6.26 20.70 14.91
C ILE A 382 5.93 19.24 15.19
N PHE A 383 5.18 18.62 14.29
CA PHE A 383 4.65 17.27 14.45
C PHE A 383 5.33 16.29 13.50
N SER A 384 5.68 15.11 14.00
CA SER A 384 6.09 13.99 13.17
C SER A 384 5.53 12.68 13.72
N MET A 385 5.10 11.79 12.81
CA MET A 385 4.57 10.48 13.15
C MET A 385 5.08 9.44 12.16
N ALA A 386 5.77 8.41 12.65
CA ALA A 386 6.11 7.21 11.88
C ALA A 386 6.57 6.08 12.81
N ARG A 387 6.92 4.93 12.23
CA ARG A 387 7.67 3.88 12.95
C ARG A 387 9.03 4.41 13.41
N LEU A 388 9.54 3.84 14.50
CA LEU A 388 10.86 4.17 15.02
C LEU A 388 11.89 3.20 14.45
N ASP A 389 12.48 3.57 13.31
CA ASP A 389 13.55 2.82 12.65
C ASP A 389 14.65 3.79 12.17
N ARG A 390 15.82 3.27 11.81
CA ARG A 390 16.98 4.09 11.45
C ARG A 390 16.70 4.96 10.23
N VAL A 391 15.97 4.43 9.25
CA VAL A 391 15.71 5.11 7.98
C VAL A 391 14.75 6.28 8.18
N LYS A 392 13.74 6.13 9.05
CA LYS A 392 12.79 7.19 9.40
C LYS A 392 13.43 8.38 10.09
N ASN A 393 14.60 8.20 10.71
CA ASN A 393 15.46 9.28 11.21
C ASN A 393 14.77 10.26 12.17
N MET A 394 13.88 9.74 13.04
CA MET A 394 13.19 10.56 14.04
C MET A 394 14.17 11.17 15.04
N THR A 395 15.21 10.42 15.40
CA THR A 395 16.27 10.92 16.29
C THR A 395 17.08 12.05 15.65
N GLY A 396 17.30 12.03 14.33
CA GLY A 396 17.91 13.15 13.61
C GLY A 396 17.08 14.43 13.68
N LEU A 397 15.74 14.33 13.60
CA LEU A 397 14.86 15.48 13.80
C LEU A 397 14.98 16.06 15.22
N VAL A 398 15.03 15.20 16.24
CA VAL A 398 15.23 15.63 17.63
C VAL A 398 16.58 16.33 17.80
N GLU A 399 17.65 15.82 17.19
CA GLU A 399 18.97 16.43 17.22
C GLU A 399 18.97 17.81 16.53
N MET A 400 18.37 17.93 15.33
CA MET A 400 18.27 19.19 14.59
C MET A 400 17.48 20.24 15.37
N TYR A 401 16.34 19.86 15.95
CA TYR A 401 15.54 20.74 16.81
C TYR A 401 16.32 21.16 18.05
N GLY A 402 17.01 20.21 18.71
CA GLY A 402 17.76 20.49 19.94
C GLY A 402 18.92 21.46 19.79
N LYS A 403 19.60 21.42 18.63
CA LYS A 403 20.69 22.33 18.26
C LYS A 403 20.22 23.75 17.93
N ASN A 404 18.96 23.95 17.53
CA ASN A 404 18.46 25.24 17.09
C ASN A 404 17.65 25.95 18.19
N ALA A 405 18.30 26.86 18.92
CA ALA A 405 17.65 27.63 19.99
C ALA A 405 16.45 28.45 19.50
N HIS A 406 16.56 29.09 18.34
CA HIS A 406 15.47 29.88 17.77
C HIS A 406 14.23 29.05 17.48
N LEU A 407 14.41 27.83 16.95
CA LEU A 407 13.29 26.92 16.68
C LEU A 407 12.60 26.46 17.97
N LYS A 408 13.37 26.20 19.04
CA LYS A 408 12.82 25.86 20.37
C LYS A 408 12.02 27.00 21.01
N ASP A 409 12.41 28.24 20.73
CA ASP A 409 11.68 29.41 21.18
C ASP A 409 10.35 29.57 20.42
N LEU A 410 10.34 29.29 19.11
CA LEU A 410 9.17 29.44 18.25
C LEU A 410 8.11 28.34 18.41
N ALA A 411 8.51 27.07 18.56
CA ALA A 411 7.59 25.94 18.47
C ALA A 411 7.97 24.79 19.41
N ASN A 412 6.98 23.99 19.81
CA ASN A 412 7.18 22.71 20.50
C ASN A 412 7.46 21.59 19.49
N LEU A 413 8.17 20.55 19.91
CA LEU A 413 8.37 19.34 19.11
C LEU A 413 7.50 18.19 19.66
N VAL A 414 6.69 17.58 18.80
CA VAL A 414 5.89 16.41 19.13
C VAL A 414 6.24 15.27 18.18
N ILE A 415 6.75 14.17 18.72
CA ILE A 415 7.13 12.97 17.97
C ILE A 415 6.23 11.81 18.40
N VAL A 416 5.55 11.19 17.45
CA VAL A 416 4.85 9.91 17.64
C VAL A 416 5.68 8.82 16.99
N ALA A 417 6.42 8.03 17.77
CA ALA A 417 7.26 6.96 17.24
C ALA A 417 7.65 5.93 18.31
N GLY A 418 7.53 4.64 17.94
CA GLY A 418 7.86 3.49 18.80
C GLY A 418 6.79 3.19 19.85
N ASP A 419 6.72 1.96 20.35
CA ASP A 419 5.81 1.57 21.43
C ASP A 419 6.53 1.58 22.79
N HIS A 420 6.14 2.48 23.69
CA HIS A 420 6.69 2.54 25.06
C HIS A 420 6.08 1.49 26.01
N GLY A 421 4.91 0.94 25.69
CA GLY A 421 4.17 0.02 26.57
C GLY A 421 4.72 -1.40 26.58
N LYS A 422 5.61 -1.74 25.64
CA LYS A 422 6.20 -3.06 25.52
C LYS A 422 7.69 -2.94 25.22
N GLU A 423 8.48 -3.88 25.73
CA GLU A 423 9.86 -4.01 25.31
C GLU A 423 9.92 -4.37 23.83
N SER A 424 10.59 -3.53 23.04
CA SER A 424 10.76 -3.78 21.60
C SER A 424 11.55 -5.06 21.37
N LYS A 425 11.17 -5.82 20.34
CA LYS A 425 11.89 -7.01 19.84
C LYS A 425 12.66 -6.72 18.55
N ASP A 426 12.54 -5.51 18.02
CA ASP A 426 13.19 -5.08 16.79
C ASP A 426 14.53 -4.40 17.11
N ARG A 427 15.56 -4.74 16.32
CA ARG A 427 16.93 -4.30 16.60
C ARG A 427 17.12 -2.80 16.31
N GLU A 428 16.48 -2.27 15.28
CA GLU A 428 16.59 -0.84 14.94
C GLU A 428 15.81 0.00 15.94
N GLU A 429 14.59 -0.41 16.25
CA GLU A 429 13.74 0.29 17.21
C GLU A 429 14.42 0.40 18.59
N GLN A 430 15.02 -0.69 19.10
CA GLN A 430 15.81 -0.67 20.35
C GLN A 430 16.97 0.33 20.31
N ALA A 431 17.71 0.40 19.20
CA ALA A 431 18.84 1.31 19.04
C ALA A 431 18.38 2.78 18.98
N GLU A 432 17.29 3.04 18.25
CA GLU A 432 16.71 4.38 18.11
C GLU A 432 16.05 4.85 19.42
N PHE A 433 15.43 3.97 20.22
CA PHE A 433 14.98 4.27 21.58
C PHE A 433 16.12 4.83 22.44
N LYS A 434 17.25 4.11 22.48
CA LYS A 434 18.43 4.52 23.25
C LYS A 434 18.95 5.88 22.78
N ARG A 435 19.02 6.09 21.47
CA ARG A 435 19.48 7.35 20.88
C ARG A 435 18.53 8.52 21.20
N MET A 436 17.22 8.29 21.14
CA MET A 436 16.20 9.28 21.46
C MET A 436 16.38 9.83 22.88
N TYR A 437 16.48 8.94 23.89
CA TYR A 437 16.73 9.35 25.28
C TYR A 437 18.03 10.15 25.43
N SER A 438 19.12 9.68 24.81
CA SER A 438 20.42 10.36 24.86
C SER A 438 20.36 11.79 24.32
N LEU A 439 19.70 12.01 23.17
CA LEU A 439 19.59 13.33 22.55
C LEU A 439 18.71 14.27 23.38
N ILE A 440 17.60 13.77 23.93
CA ILE A 440 16.70 14.57 24.77
C ILE A 440 17.42 15.07 26.03
N GLU A 441 18.28 14.22 26.62
CA GLU A 441 19.12 14.59 27.75
C GLU A 441 20.23 15.58 27.34
N GLU A 442 20.99 15.29 26.30
CA GLU A 442 22.09 16.12 25.79
C GLU A 442 21.64 17.55 25.47
N TYR A 443 20.52 17.70 24.76
CA TYR A 443 19.98 18.99 24.34
C TYR A 443 18.99 19.62 25.34
N LYS A 444 18.78 18.99 26.50
CA LYS A 444 17.90 19.43 27.59
C LYS A 444 16.48 19.78 27.10
N LEU A 445 15.84 18.85 26.39
CA LEU A 445 14.58 19.12 25.68
C LEU A 445 13.32 19.02 26.56
N LYS A 446 13.46 18.70 27.85
CA LYS A 446 12.31 18.70 28.78
C LYS A 446 11.63 20.07 28.79
N GLY A 447 10.31 20.10 28.60
CA GLY A 447 9.54 21.33 28.46
C GLY A 447 9.35 21.80 27.01
N HIS A 448 10.10 21.23 26.05
CA HIS A 448 10.06 21.57 24.63
C HIS A 448 9.63 20.41 23.73
N ILE A 449 9.77 19.16 24.23
CA ILE A 449 9.44 17.95 23.48
C ILE A 449 8.36 17.14 24.19
N ARG A 450 7.46 16.55 23.39
CA ARG A 450 6.56 15.46 23.79
C ARG A 450 6.85 14.25 22.91
N TRP A 451 7.17 13.13 23.53
CA TRP A 451 7.40 11.87 22.80
C TRP A 451 6.26 10.91 23.12
N ILE A 452 5.49 10.57 22.11
CA ILE A 452 4.25 9.81 22.21
C ILE A 452 4.47 8.41 21.61
N SER A 453 3.94 7.40 22.30
CA SER A 453 3.91 6.01 21.86
C SER A 453 3.08 5.86 20.58
N ALA A 454 3.34 4.79 19.81
CA ALA A 454 2.66 4.47 18.56
C ALA A 454 1.13 4.62 18.66
N GLN A 455 0.56 5.48 17.81
CA GLN A 455 -0.87 5.75 17.79
C GLN A 455 -1.60 4.81 16.83
N MET A 456 -2.34 3.85 17.38
CA MET A 456 -2.93 2.74 16.63
C MET A 456 -4.36 3.00 16.11
N ASN A 457 -4.98 4.12 16.52
CA ASN A 457 -6.35 4.47 16.13
C ASN A 457 -6.34 5.51 15.01
N ARG A 458 -6.49 5.05 13.76
CA ARG A 458 -6.48 5.92 12.57
C ARG A 458 -7.50 7.07 12.64
N VAL A 459 -8.67 6.85 13.24
CA VAL A 459 -9.74 7.86 13.34
C VAL A 459 -9.31 8.99 14.28
N ARG A 460 -8.73 8.63 15.44
CA ARG A 460 -8.14 9.62 16.36
C ARG A 460 -6.91 10.30 15.74
N ASN A 461 -6.09 9.58 14.98
CA ASN A 461 -4.92 10.14 14.29
C ASN A 461 -5.33 11.23 13.28
N GLY A 462 -6.42 11.04 12.53
CA GLY A 462 -6.97 12.06 11.66
C GLY A 462 -7.33 13.34 12.42
N GLU A 463 -7.95 13.22 13.61
CA GLU A 463 -8.25 14.37 14.46
C GLU A 463 -6.99 14.98 15.07
N LEU A 464 -5.97 14.18 15.41
CA LEU A 464 -4.68 14.67 15.89
C LEU A 464 -4.02 15.58 14.83
N TYR A 465 -3.94 15.15 13.57
CA TYR A 465 -3.43 16.00 12.47
C TYR A 465 -4.16 17.35 12.40
N ARG A 466 -5.50 17.33 12.44
CA ARG A 466 -6.33 18.55 12.42
C ARG A 466 -6.12 19.42 13.67
N TYR A 467 -5.92 18.81 14.83
CA TYR A 467 -5.61 19.52 16.08
C TYR A 467 -4.26 20.24 15.96
N ILE A 468 -3.25 19.62 15.33
CA ILE A 468 -1.97 20.30 15.06
C ILE A 468 -2.17 21.51 14.13
N CYS A 469 -3.06 21.44 13.13
CA CYS A 469 -3.41 22.60 12.30
C CYS A 469 -4.00 23.76 13.12
N ASP A 470 -4.78 23.46 14.16
CA ASP A 470 -5.36 24.47 15.05
C ASP A 470 -4.24 25.26 15.76
N THR A 471 -3.17 24.58 16.18
CA THR A 471 -1.95 25.21 16.75
C THR A 471 -1.13 26.04 15.76
N LYS A 472 -1.50 26.06 14.47
CA LYS A 472 -0.72 26.67 13.38
C LYS A 472 0.68 26.04 13.26
N GLY A 473 0.75 24.74 13.54
CA GLY A 473 1.95 23.93 13.45
C GLY A 473 2.32 23.49 12.03
N ALA A 474 3.24 22.53 11.93
CA ALA A 474 3.68 21.93 10.68
C ALA A 474 4.02 20.45 10.87
N PHE A 475 3.86 19.66 9.80
CA PHE A 475 4.33 18.28 9.74
C PHE A 475 5.76 18.22 9.21
N VAL A 476 6.62 17.42 9.84
CA VAL A 476 8.00 17.19 9.38
C VAL A 476 8.24 15.71 9.19
N GLN A 477 8.64 15.31 7.98
CA GLN A 477 9.02 13.94 7.64
C GLN A 477 10.54 13.91 7.35
N PRO A 478 11.39 13.43 8.29
CA PRO A 478 12.83 13.64 8.24
C PRO A 478 13.65 12.44 7.72
N ALA A 479 13.03 11.46 7.05
CA ALA A 479 13.70 10.21 6.70
C ALA A 479 14.93 10.42 5.81
N PHE A 480 15.94 9.56 5.98
CA PHE A 480 17.06 9.50 5.04
C PHE A 480 16.61 9.13 3.63
N TYR A 481 15.61 8.26 3.54
CA TYR A 481 14.94 7.90 2.30
C TYR A 481 13.49 7.49 2.61
N GLU A 482 12.53 8.01 1.86
CA GLU A 482 11.12 7.67 2.00
C GLU A 482 10.58 7.18 0.67
N ALA A 483 10.20 5.90 0.56
CA ALA A 483 9.78 5.33 -0.72
C ALA A 483 8.54 6.02 -1.31
N PHE A 484 7.57 6.37 -0.46
CA PHE A 484 6.39 7.14 -0.84
C PHE A 484 6.02 8.17 0.23
N GLY A 485 5.66 7.71 1.43
CA GLY A 485 5.33 8.58 2.56
C GLY A 485 3.84 8.91 2.68
N LEU A 486 3.00 7.91 3.00
CA LEU A 486 1.56 8.14 3.24
C LEU A 486 1.27 9.24 4.28
N THR A 487 2.11 9.37 5.30
CA THR A 487 1.94 10.42 6.34
C THR A 487 2.10 11.84 5.78
N VAL A 488 2.83 12.01 4.68
CA VAL A 488 2.90 13.27 3.93
C VAL A 488 1.54 13.59 3.31
N ILE A 489 0.91 12.60 2.67
CA ILE A 489 -0.43 12.72 2.09
C ILE A 489 -1.47 12.97 3.18
N GLU A 490 -1.45 12.22 4.29
CA GLU A 490 -2.37 12.39 5.43
C GLU A 490 -2.29 13.81 6.01
N ALA A 491 -1.07 14.33 6.24
CA ALA A 491 -0.85 15.69 6.72
C ALA A 491 -1.39 16.74 5.73
N MET A 492 -1.03 16.61 4.44
CA MET A 492 -1.47 17.54 3.39
C MET A 492 -2.98 17.55 3.22
N THR A 493 -3.63 16.38 3.24
CA THR A 493 -5.10 16.24 3.15
C THR A 493 -5.81 16.91 4.34
N CYS A 494 -5.22 16.87 5.53
CA CYS A 494 -5.73 17.58 6.71
C CYS A 494 -5.49 19.10 6.66
N GLY A 495 -4.72 19.60 5.70
CA GLY A 495 -4.33 21.01 5.57
C GLY A 495 -3.15 21.42 6.43
N LEU A 496 -2.37 20.47 6.95
CA LEU A 496 -1.18 20.72 7.76
C LEU A 496 0.00 21.04 6.82
N PRO A 497 0.67 22.21 6.94
CA PRO A 497 1.86 22.50 6.14
C PRO A 497 2.94 21.44 6.35
N THR A 498 3.47 20.88 5.27
CA THR A 498 4.38 19.74 5.33
C THR A 498 5.77 20.07 4.80
N ILE A 499 6.78 19.69 5.59
CA ILE A 499 8.20 19.70 5.23
C ILE A 499 8.65 18.23 5.19
N ALA A 500 8.95 17.71 4.02
CA ALA A 500 9.35 16.31 3.83
C ALA A 500 10.77 16.19 3.28
N THR A 501 11.35 15.00 3.41
CA THR A 501 12.65 14.68 2.82
C THR A 501 12.61 14.84 1.30
N CYS A 502 13.71 15.28 0.69
CA CYS A 502 13.84 15.33 -0.76
C CYS A 502 14.36 14.01 -1.36
N HIS A 503 14.52 12.97 -0.53
CA HIS A 503 15.04 11.67 -0.95
C HIS A 503 13.92 10.62 -1.01
N GLY A 504 13.49 10.29 -2.23
CA GLY A 504 12.43 9.32 -2.50
C GLY A 504 11.11 9.99 -2.92
N GLY A 505 10.00 9.30 -2.71
CA GLY A 505 8.66 9.68 -3.20
C GLY A 505 8.18 11.08 -2.77
N PRO A 506 8.44 11.59 -1.55
CA PRO A 506 7.99 12.93 -1.18
C PRO A 506 8.53 14.06 -2.05
N ALA A 507 9.65 13.84 -2.76
CA ALA A 507 10.20 14.80 -3.70
C ALA A 507 9.29 15.07 -4.92
N GLU A 508 8.43 14.10 -5.27
CA GLU A 508 7.41 14.25 -6.31
C GLU A 508 6.07 14.71 -5.74
N ILE A 509 5.72 14.25 -4.53
CA ILE A 509 4.46 14.61 -3.86
C ILE A 509 4.38 16.13 -3.58
N ILE A 510 5.48 16.73 -3.12
CA ILE A 510 5.51 18.15 -2.74
C ILE A 510 6.15 19.00 -3.83
N VAL A 511 5.38 19.95 -4.37
CA VAL A 511 5.93 21.00 -5.22
C VAL A 511 6.45 22.14 -4.35
N ASN A 512 7.78 22.27 -4.26
CA ASN A 512 8.42 23.37 -3.53
C ASN A 512 8.08 24.72 -4.20
N ARG A 513 7.13 25.46 -3.60
CA ARG A 513 6.84 26.83 -4.00
C ARG A 513 7.96 27.74 -3.49
N ARG A 514 8.96 28.00 -4.33
CA ARG A 514 9.86 29.14 -4.13
C ARG A 514 9.01 30.42 -4.11
N TYR A 515 8.92 31.08 -2.97
CA TYR A 515 8.49 32.47 -2.95
C TYR A 515 9.55 33.30 -3.72
N PRO A 516 9.16 34.04 -4.77
CA PRO A 516 10.10 34.92 -5.46
C PRO A 516 10.57 36.00 -4.48
N GLY A 517 11.80 35.89 -3.96
CA GLY A 517 12.37 36.90 -3.07
C GLY A 517 13.45 36.46 -2.06
N GLN A 518 13.69 35.16 -1.84
CA GLN A 518 14.78 34.71 -0.98
C GLN A 518 15.93 34.12 -1.80
N LEU A 519 17.03 34.89 -1.89
CA LEU A 519 18.35 34.41 -2.29
C LEU A 519 18.95 33.57 -1.15
N LEU A 520 19.70 32.53 -1.53
CA LEU A 520 20.41 31.59 -0.66
C LEU A 520 21.35 32.27 0.35
#